data_AF-A0A1A2PRN8-F1
#
_entry.id   AF-A0A1A2PRN8-F1
#
_cell.length_a   1.000
_cell.length_b   1.000
_cell.length_c   1.000
_cell.angle_alpha   90.00
_cell.angle_beta   90.00
_cell.angle_gamma   90.00
#
_symmetry.space_group_name_H-M   'P 1'
#
loop_
_entity.id
_entity.type
_entity.pdbx_description
1 polymer ?
#
loop_
_entity_poly.entity_id
_entity_poly.type
_entity_poly.pdbx_seq_one_letter_code
_entity_poly.pdbx_strand_id
1 'polypeptide(L)' 'MLAGHAALPNGFGLDYVDGDGHTLVAGVAPNALTPTQWRDPYAGTPWHKHVPARIEPVAVPVSSRS' A
#
# COMPACT_ATOMS: atom_id res chain seq x y z
N MET A 1 -0.66 -15.25 12.99
CA MET A 1 -1.32 -13.93 13.08
C MET A 1 -2.56 -14.07 13.94
N LEU A 2 -2.88 -13.06 14.75
CA LEU A 2 -4.10 -13.05 15.55
C LEU A 2 -5.29 -12.58 14.71
N ALA A 3 -6.50 -12.93 15.13
CA ALA A 3 -7.72 -12.40 14.53
C ALA A 3 -7.71 -10.86 14.58
N GLY A 4 -8.28 -10.22 13.55
CA GLY A 4 -8.28 -8.76 13.39
C GLY A 4 -6.97 -8.17 12.86
N HIS A 5 -5.94 -8.98 12.56
CA HIS A 5 -4.69 -8.51 12.00
C HIS A 5 -4.52 -8.98 10.56
N ALA A 6 -4.05 -8.08 9.69
CA ALA A 6 -3.65 -8.35 8.31
C ALA A 6 -2.23 -7.82 8.07
N ALA A 7 -1.48 -8.46 7.18
CA ALA A 7 -0.11 -8.09 6.85
C ALA A 7 0.01 -8.01 5.33
N LEU A 8 0.58 -6.89 4.87
CA LEU A 8 0.94 -6.67 3.47
C LEU A 8 2.45 -6.47 3.40
N PRO A 9 3.14 -7.04 2.39
CA PRO A 9 4.55 -6.79 2.21
C PRO A 9 4.79 -5.33 1.82
N ASN A 10 5.72 -4.66 2.49
CA ASN A 10 6.24 -3.37 2.05
C ASN A 10 7.25 -3.55 0.90
N GLY A 11 7.56 -2.45 0.20
CA GLY A 11 8.51 -2.43 -0.91
C GLY A 11 7.88 -2.39 -2.31
N PHE A 12 6.55 -2.32 -2.39
CA PHE A 12 5.77 -2.16 -3.61
C PHE A 12 5.28 -0.71 -3.78
N GLY A 13 4.68 -0.43 -4.93
CA GLY A 13 4.11 0.87 -5.31
C GLY A 13 5.15 1.85 -5.84
N LEU A 14 6.27 1.35 -6.35
CA LEU A 14 7.26 2.14 -7.07
C LEU A 14 6.85 2.23 -8.54
N ASP A 15 6.85 3.46 -9.05
CA ASP A 15 6.73 3.75 -10.47
C ASP A 15 8.08 3.53 -11.14
N TYR A 16 8.11 2.77 -12.24
CA TYR A 16 9.29 2.63 -13.09
C TYR A 16 8.90 2.72 -14.56
N VAL A 17 9.87 3.10 -15.40
CA VAL A 17 9.71 3.13 -16.85
C VAL A 17 10.27 1.83 -17.43
N ASP A 18 9.45 1.12 -18.21
CA ASP A 18 9.88 -0.10 -18.88
C ASP A 18 10.70 0.18 -20.17
N GLY A 19 11.06 -0.87 -20.89
CA GLY A 19 11.84 -0.76 -22.13
C GLY A 19 11.12 -0.05 -23.27
N ASP A 20 9.78 0.01 -23.22
CA ASP A 20 8.94 0.65 -24.24
C ASP A 20 8.55 2.09 -23.86
N GLY A 21 9.04 2.59 -22.70
CA GLY A 21 8.78 3.94 -22.22
C GLY A 21 7.49 4.09 -21.43
N HIS A 22 6.81 3.00 -21.07
CA HIS A 22 5.58 3.05 -20.28
C HIS A 22 5.89 3.12 -18.78
N THR A 23 5.11 3.91 -18.04
CA THR A 23 5.15 3.92 -16.57
C THR A 23 4.36 2.73 -16.03
N LEU A 24 5.03 1.87 -15.28
CA LEU A 24 4.46 0.72 -14.59
C LEU A 24 4.58 0.90 -13.09
N VAL A 25 3.53 0.51 -12.35
CA VAL A 25 3.51 0.52 -10.89
C VAL A 25 3.65 -0.91 -10.39
N ALA A 26 4.76 -1.20 -9.71
CA ALA A 26 5.01 -2.55 -9.20
C ALA A 26 4.17 -2.81 -7.93
N GLY A 27 3.06 -3.53 -8.04
CA GLY A 27 2.22 -3.88 -6.89
C GLY A 27 1.49 -2.68 -6.26
N VAL A 28 1.14 -2.77 -4.99
CA VAL A 28 0.40 -1.72 -4.26
C VAL A 28 1.29 -1.08 -3.20
N ALA A 29 1.27 0.26 -3.06
CA ALA A 29 1.98 0.98 -2.00
C ALA A 29 1.24 0.87 -0.64
N PRO A 30 1.67 0.02 0.32
CA PRO A 30 0.92 -0.12 1.58
C PRO A 30 1.00 1.15 2.43
N ASN A 31 2.08 1.93 2.27
CA ASN A 31 2.27 3.20 2.97
C ASN A 31 1.17 4.22 2.64
N ALA A 32 0.52 4.13 1.46
CA ALA A 32 -0.59 5.00 1.09
C ALA A 32 -1.83 4.83 2.00
N LEU A 33 -1.91 3.71 2.73
CA LEU A 33 -2.97 3.49 3.71
C LEU A 33 -2.76 4.30 5.00
N THR A 34 -1.56 4.82 5.25
CA THR A 34 -1.25 5.58 6.47
C THR A 34 -1.76 7.01 6.34
N PRO A 35 -2.75 7.44 7.15
CA PRO A 35 -3.20 8.84 7.12
C PRO A 35 -2.05 9.77 7.55
N THR A 36 -1.93 10.92 6.91
CA THR A 36 -0.84 11.89 7.23
C THR A 36 -0.89 12.34 8.69
N GLN A 37 -2.09 12.46 9.26
CA GLN A 37 -2.32 12.80 10.67
C GLN A 37 -2.10 11.65 11.66
N TRP A 38 -1.88 10.42 11.18
CA TRP A 38 -1.63 9.24 12.01
C TRP A 38 -0.14 9.12 12.36
N ARG A 39 0.29 10.02 13.25
CA ARG A 39 1.69 10.23 13.60
C ARG A 39 1.83 10.67 15.05
N ASP A 40 3.05 10.58 15.56
CA ASP A 40 3.40 11.16 16.85
C ASP A 40 3.11 12.68 16.87
N PRO A 41 2.45 13.22 17.91
CA PRO A 41 2.04 14.62 17.95
C PRO A 41 3.19 15.61 18.15
N TYR A 42 4.36 15.16 18.61
CA TYR A 42 5.53 16.01 18.88
C TYR A 42 6.59 15.85 17.80
N ALA A 43 7.02 14.63 17.53
CA ALA A 43 8.08 14.31 16.59
C ALA A 43 7.58 14.23 15.12
N GLY A 44 6.27 14.09 14.91
CA GLY A 44 5.68 13.99 13.58
C GLY A 44 5.97 12.66 12.86
N THR A 45 6.57 11.68 13.53
CA THR A 45 6.92 10.38 12.93
C THR A 45 5.66 9.54 12.68
N PRO A 46 5.46 8.99 11.46
CA PRO A 46 4.22 8.30 11.11
C PRO A 46 4.14 6.90 11.71
N TRP A 47 2.97 6.51 12.20
CA TRP A 47 2.69 5.16 12.74
C TRP A 47 2.35 4.15 11.64
N HIS A 48 3.11 4.17 10.54
CA HIS A 48 2.88 3.43 9.28
C HIS A 48 3.00 1.90 9.37
N LYS A 49 3.28 1.35 10.56
CA LYS A 49 3.28 -0.10 10.84
C LYS A 49 2.03 -0.57 11.59
N HIS A 50 1.19 0.36 12.04
CA HIS A 50 -0.05 0.06 12.75
C HIS A 50 -1.15 1.01 12.25
N VAL A 51 -1.83 0.57 11.20
CA VAL A 51 -2.84 1.35 10.48
C VAL A 51 -4.18 0.62 10.55
N PRO A 52 -5.22 1.20 11.18
CA PRO A 52 -6.58 0.65 11.12
C PRO A 52 -7.08 0.62 9.68
N ALA A 53 -7.66 -0.51 9.26
CA ALA A 53 -8.19 -0.68 7.91
C ALA A 53 -9.42 -1.58 7.92
N ARG A 54 -10.27 -1.43 6.90
CA ARG A 54 -11.35 -2.36 6.57
C ARG A 54 -10.93 -3.18 5.35
N ILE A 55 -11.15 -4.49 5.42
CA ILE A 55 -10.93 -5.40 4.28
C ILE A 55 -12.28 -5.67 3.63
N GLU A 56 -12.32 -5.52 2.31
CA GLU A 56 -13.52 -5.72 1.51
C GLU A 56 -13.16 -6.56 0.27
N PRO A 57 -14.09 -7.39 -0.23
CA PRO A 57 -13.91 -8.04 -1.52
C PRO A 57 -13.76 -6.99 -2.62
N VAL A 58 -12.74 -7.14 -3.46
CA VAL A 58 -12.65 -6.37 -4.70
C VAL A 58 -13.41 -7.11 -5.79
N ALA A 59 -14.22 -6.40 -6.58
CA ALA A 59 -14.75 -6.95 -7.83
C ALA A 59 -13.56 -7.30 -8.71
N VAL A 60 -13.51 -8.52 -9.26
CA VAL A 60 -12.36 -9.01 -10.04
C VAL A 60 -12.07 -8.02 -11.18
N PRO A 61 -10.95 -7.29 -11.15
CA PRO A 61 -10.53 -6.53 -12.32
C PRO A 61 -9.99 -7.53 -13.33
N VAL A 62 -10.29 -7.34 -14.62
CA VAL A 62 -9.57 -8.03 -15.69
C VAL A 62 -8.09 -7.75 -15.50
N SER A 63 -7.32 -8.80 -15.24
CA SER A 63 -5.86 -8.73 -15.11
C SER A 63 -5.28 -8.15 -16.39
N SER A 64 -4.64 -6.97 -16.31
CA SER A 64 -3.73 -6.47 -17.35
C SER A 64 -2.41 -7.26 -17.28
N ARG A 65 -2.48 -8.55 -17.61
CA ARG A 65 -1.28 -9.32 -17.95
C ARG A 65 -1.21 -9.33 -19.48
N SER A 66 -0.37 -8.44 -20.02
CA SER A 66 0.30 -8.64 -21.30
C SER A 66 1.75 -8.97 -21.00
#